data_AF-A0A965QGN5-F1
#
_entry.id   AF-A0A965QGN5-F1
#
_cell.length_a   1.000
_cell.length_b   1.000
_cell.length_c   1.000
_cell.angle_alpha   90.00
_cell.angle_beta   90.00
_cell.angle_gamma   90.00
#
_symmetry.space_group_name_H-M   'P 1'
#
loop_
_entity.id
_entity.type
_entity.pdbx_description
1 polymer ?
#
loop_
_entity_poly.entity_id
_entity_poly.type
_entity_poly.pdbx_seq_one_letter_code
_entity_poly.pdbx_strand_id
1 'polypeptide(L)'
;MTAPASLAERAFGSGQYYLVDVETVVSIYREAGYDVDNEDEEVPNVLTVDGQECFFTGDLVKRNNTYYEIVIAANGFNWDEVESDADFDDEE
;
A
#
# COMPACT_ATOMS: atom_id res chain seq x y z
N MET A 1 5.59 16.98 20.14
CA MET A 1 5.72 15.84 19.22
C MET A 1 4.60 16.00 18.22
N THR A 2 4.91 16.37 16.99
CA THR A 2 3.92 16.49 15.90
C THR A 2 3.63 15.07 15.44
N ALA A 3 2.35 14.67 15.39
CA ALA A 3 2.01 13.39 14.80
C ALA A 3 2.53 13.33 13.34
N PRO A 4 3.01 12.18 12.85
CA PRO A 4 3.29 12.04 11.42
C PRO A 4 2.04 12.41 10.62
N ALA A 5 2.24 13.04 9.47
CA ALA A 5 1.15 13.41 8.59
C ALA A 5 0.43 12.13 8.15
N SER A 6 -0.89 12.12 8.27
CA SER A 6 -1.75 10.97 7.98
C SER A 6 -1.56 10.52 6.52
N LEU A 7 -1.73 9.24 6.20
CA LEU A 7 -1.68 8.76 4.79
C LEU A 7 -2.60 9.57 3.85
N ALA A 8 -3.76 10.03 4.35
CA ALA A 8 -4.69 10.90 3.64
C ALA A 8 -4.15 12.32 3.34
N GLU A 9 -3.15 12.80 4.11
CA GLU A 9 -2.44 14.06 3.86
C GLU A 9 -1.27 13.87 2.89
N ARG A 10 -0.78 12.64 2.76
CA ARG A 10 0.35 12.25 1.90
C ARG A 10 -0.07 11.72 0.53
N ALA A 11 -1.37 11.57 0.27
CA ALA A 11 -1.88 10.90 -0.93
C ALA A 11 -3.01 11.66 -1.65
N PHE A 12 -3.18 11.36 -2.94
CA PHE A 12 -4.31 11.83 -3.75
C PHE A 12 -5.38 10.73 -3.87
N GLY A 13 -6.58 10.95 -3.34
CA GLY A 13 -7.68 9.98 -3.43
C GLY A 13 -8.74 10.17 -2.36
N SER A 14 -9.92 9.55 -2.53
CA SER A 14 -11.02 9.58 -1.55
C SER A 14 -11.49 8.16 -1.24
N GLY A 15 -11.42 7.80 0.04
CA GLY A 15 -12.23 6.76 0.70
C GLY A 15 -11.90 5.28 0.44
N GLN A 16 -11.34 4.90 -0.70
CA GLN A 16 -11.08 3.48 -1.03
C GLN A 16 -9.63 3.23 -1.44
N TYR A 17 -9.05 4.09 -2.27
CA TYR A 17 -7.65 4.00 -2.69
C TYR A 17 -6.99 5.39 -2.69
N TYR A 18 -5.68 5.36 -2.50
CA TYR A 18 -4.77 6.47 -2.37
C TYR A 18 -3.68 6.34 -3.43
N LEU A 19 -3.40 7.43 -4.15
CA LEU A 19 -2.22 7.51 -4.98
C LEU A 19 -1.09 8.11 -4.16
N VAL A 20 -0.11 7.29 -3.82
CA VAL A 20 1.04 7.66 -2.98
C VAL A 20 2.26 7.71 -3.88
N ASP A 21 3.03 8.79 -3.86
CA ASP A 21 4.24 8.86 -4.69
C ASP A 21 5.26 7.79 -4.25
N VAL A 22 6.03 7.28 -5.21
CA VAL A 22 6.96 6.16 -4.95
C VAL A 22 8.00 6.51 -3.88
N GLU A 23 8.46 7.76 -3.80
CA GLU A 23 9.42 8.17 -2.77
C GLU A 23 8.81 8.08 -1.36
N THR A 24 7.53 8.47 -1.23
CA THR A 24 6.76 8.32 0.00
C THR A 24 6.51 6.84 0.34
N VAL A 25 6.22 5.98 -0.64
CA VAL A 25 6.07 4.54 -0.39
C VAL A 25 7.35 3.95 0.17
N VAL A 26 8.49 4.23 -0.46
CA VAL A 26 9.82 3.80 0.01
C VAL A 26 10.08 4.29 1.44
N SER A 27 9.70 5.53 1.77
CA SER A 27 9.79 6.05 3.13
C SER A 27 8.95 5.23 4.12
N ILE A 28 7.71 4.89 3.75
CA ILE A 28 6.80 4.12 4.62
C ILE A 28 7.39 2.73 4.93
N TYR A 29 7.90 2.02 3.92
CA TYR A 29 8.53 0.71 4.13
C TYR A 29 9.74 0.82 5.05
N ARG A 30 10.61 1.81 4.84
CA ARG A 30 11.77 2.05 5.70
C ARG A 30 11.39 2.42 7.13
N GLU A 31 10.33 3.21 7.32
CA GLU A 31 9.77 3.53 8.64
C GLU A 31 9.21 2.28 9.34
N ALA A 32 8.67 1.33 8.58
CA ALA A 32 8.22 0.03 9.07
C ALA A 32 9.36 -0.98 9.29
N GLY A 33 10.60 -0.64 8.92
CA GLY A 33 11.79 -1.46 9.12
C GLY A 33 12.18 -2.34 7.94
N TYR A 34 11.59 -2.13 6.76
CA TYR A 34 11.90 -2.83 5.52
C TYR A 34 12.86 -2.02 4.63
N ASP A 35 13.83 -2.71 4.05
CA ASP A 35 14.81 -2.21 3.11
C ASP A 35 14.39 -2.56 1.67
N VAL A 36 13.61 -1.67 1.07
CA VAL A 36 13.12 -1.80 -0.31
C VAL A 36 14.21 -1.73 -1.40
N ASP A 37 15.44 -1.35 -1.05
CA ASP A 37 16.58 -1.37 -1.96
C ASP A 37 17.27 -2.75 -1.99
N ASN A 38 16.94 -3.62 -1.04
CA ASN A 38 17.46 -4.98 -0.96
C ASN A 38 16.58 -5.93 -1.78
N GLU A 39 17.06 -6.33 -2.95
CA GLU A 39 16.35 -7.25 -3.85
C GLU A 39 16.13 -8.65 -3.25
N ASP A 40 16.89 -9.02 -2.20
CA ASP A 40 16.73 -10.28 -1.46
C ASP A 40 15.74 -10.16 -0.29
N GLU A 41 15.25 -8.95 0.02
CA GLU A 41 14.27 -8.75 1.10
C GLU A 41 12.84 -8.82 0.58
N GLU A 42 12.05 -9.73 1.17
CA GLU A 42 10.63 -9.83 0.88
C GLU A 42 9.88 -8.74 1.66
N VAL A 43 9.38 -7.73 0.92
CA VAL A 43 8.58 -6.66 1.50
C VAL A 43 7.10 -7.02 1.46
N PRO A 44 6.35 -6.87 2.57
CA PRO A 44 4.95 -7.25 2.60
C PRO A 44 4.09 -6.23 1.86
N ASN A 45 3.16 -6.71 1.05
CA ASN A 45 2.17 -5.85 0.39
C ASN A 45 1.15 -5.25 1.35
N VAL A 46 1.06 -5.70 2.61
CA VAL A 46 0.16 -5.14 3.62
C VAL A 46 1.00 -4.55 4.75
N LEU A 47 0.77 -3.28 5.05
CA LEU A 47 1.40 -2.57 6.17
C LEU A 47 0.39 -1.77 6.96
N THR A 48 0.63 -1.65 8.26
CA THR A 48 -0.12 -0.73 9.11
C THR A 48 0.55 0.65 9.08
N VAL A 49 -0.15 1.65 8.56
CA VAL A 49 0.29 3.05 8.51
C VAL A 49 -0.68 3.88 9.33
N ASP A 50 -0.17 4.61 10.33
CA ASP A 50 -0.98 5.45 11.24
C ASP A 50 -2.12 4.69 11.96
N GLY A 51 -1.93 3.40 12.25
CA GLY A 51 -2.94 2.55 12.87
C GLY A 51 -4.04 2.07 11.92
N GLN A 52 -3.88 2.30 10.62
CA GLN A 52 -4.74 1.81 9.56
C GLN A 52 -3.99 0.82 8.69
N GLU A 53 -4.62 -0.32 8.41
CA GLU A 53 -4.06 -1.32 7.51
C GLU A 53 -4.20 -0.86 6.04
N CYS A 54 -3.09 -0.92 5.30
CA CYS A 54 -2.97 -0.44 3.93
C CYS A 54 -2.36 -1.54 3.06
N PHE A 55 -2.97 -1.79 1.91
CA PHE A 55 -2.49 -2.70 0.88
C PHE A 55 -1.81 -1.93 -0.24
N PHE A 56 -0.54 -2.22 -0.44
CA PHE A 56 0.37 -1.73 -1.47
C PHE A 56 0.30 -2.68 -2.65
N THR A 57 -0.34 -2.21 -3.73
CA THR A 57 -0.65 -3.05 -4.89
C THR A 57 0.58 -3.38 -5.74
N GLY A 58 1.65 -2.58 -5.64
CA GLY A 58 2.77 -2.60 -6.60
C GLY A 58 2.42 -2.01 -7.97
N ASP A 59 1.17 -1.63 -8.21
CA ASP A 59 0.72 -1.00 -9.46
C ASP A 59 1.08 0.49 -9.46
N LEU A 60 1.90 0.87 -10.44
CA LEU A 60 2.39 2.25 -10.60
C LEU A 60 1.63 3.01 -11.69
N VAL A 61 1.14 4.19 -11.33
CA VAL A 61 0.48 5.15 -12.21
C VAL A 61 1.38 6.37 -12.41
N LYS A 62 1.65 6.74 -13.67
CA LYS A 62 2.42 7.95 -14.00
C LYS A 62 1.49 9.15 -14.17
N ARG A 63 1.73 10.22 -13.40
CA ARG A 63 1.01 11.50 -13.52
C ARG A 63 1.96 12.68 -13.38
N ASN A 64 1.88 13.66 -14.27
CA ASN A 64 2.74 14.86 -14.27
C ASN A 64 4.24 14.54 -14.16
N ASN A 65 4.68 13.45 -14.80
CA ASN A 65 6.07 12.96 -14.76
C ASN A 65 6.55 12.42 -13.39
N THR A 66 5.62 12.17 -12.46
CA THR A 66 5.85 11.49 -11.19
C THR A 66 5.12 10.13 -11.19
N TYR A 67 5.73 9.11 -10.59
CA TYR A 67 5.11 7.81 -10.40
C TYR A 67 4.44 7.76 -9.03
N TYR A 68 3.24 7.20 -9.01
CA TYR A 68 2.46 6.97 -7.81
C TYR A 68 2.06 5.51 -7.75
N GLU A 69 2.16 4.90 -6.60
CA GLU A 69 1.58 3.60 -6.33
C GLU A 69 0.13 3.73 -5.89
N ILE A 70 -0.69 2.75 -6.26
CA ILE A 70 -2.05 2.61 -5.76
C ILE A 70 -1.99 1.89 -4.41
N VAL A 71 -2.42 2.59 -3.35
CA VAL A 71 -2.49 2.06 -1.98
C VAL A 71 -3.94 2.01 -1.54
N ILE A 72 -4.43 0.85 -1.13
CA ILE A 72 -5.81 0.65 -0.71
C ILE A 72 -5.85 0.61 0.81
N ALA A 73 -6.67 1.46 1.43
CA ALA A 73 -6.83 1.44 2.88
C ALA A 73 -8.00 0.55 3.29
N ALA A 74 -7.78 -0.27 4.32
CA ALA A 74 -8.78 -1.16 4.88
C ALA A 74 -10.08 -0.44 5.23
N ASN A 75 -10.08 0.76 5.84
CA ASN A 75 -11.31 1.52 6.18
C ASN A 75 -12.45 0.66 6.82
N GLY A 76 -12.11 -0.38 7.58
CA GLY A 76 -13.07 -1.34 8.17
C GLY A 76 -13.25 -2.65 7.39
N PHE A 77 -12.49 -2.85 6.31
CA PHE A 77 -12.33 -4.10 5.56
C PHE A 77 -11.16 -4.88 6.14
N ASN A 78 -11.34 -6.17 6.42
CA ASN A 78 -10.28 -7.04 6.90
C ASN A 78 -9.72 -7.83 5.73
N TRP A 79 -8.42 -7.71 5.44
CA TRP A 79 -7.80 -8.44 4.32
C TRP A 79 -7.82 -9.96 4.53
N ASP A 80 -7.90 -10.42 5.79
CA ASP A 80 -8.06 -11.83 6.16
C ASP A 80 -9.42 -12.40 5.70
N GLU A 81 -10.44 -11.55 5.49
CA GLU A 81 -11.73 -11.97 4.90
C GLU A 81 -11.67 -12.13 3.38
N VAL A 82 -10.58 -11.68 2.74
CA VAL A 82 -10.26 -12.00 1.34
C VAL A 82 -9.48 -13.30 1.31
N GLU A 83 -10.09 -14.37 1.82
CA GLU A 83 -9.61 -15.70 1.52
C GLU A 83 -9.77 -15.97 0.01
N SER A 84 -8.83 -16.72 -0.56
CA SER A 84 -8.79 -17.15 -1.96
C SER A 84 -9.98 -18.05 -2.33
N ASP A 85 -11.19 -17.51 -2.36
CA ASP A 85 -12.34 -18.15 -3.02
C ASP A 85 -12.24 -18.03 -4.56
N ALA A 86 -11.10 -17.55 -5.07
CA ALA A 86 -10.67 -17.84 -6.43
C ALA A 86 -10.08 -19.26 -6.50
N ASP A 87 -10.88 -20.25 -6.09
CA ASP A 87 -10.77 -21.62 -6.60
C ASP A 87 -11.12 -21.53 -8.09
N PHE A 88 -10.13 -21.16 -8.91
CA PHE A 88 -10.21 -21.26 -10.37
C PHE A 88 -10.09 -22.75 -10.72
N ASP A 89 -11.09 -23.52 -10.31
CA ASP A 89 -11.45 -24.79 -10.94
C ASP A 89 -12.05 -24.42 -12.30
N ASP A 90 -11.19 -24.12 -13.27
CA ASP A 90 -11.55 -24.30 -14.68
C ASP A 90 -10.98 -25.66 -15.09
N GLU A 91 -11.81 -26.65 -14.76
CA GLU A 91 -11.79 -28.05 -15.15
C GLU A 91 -11.61 -28.19 -16.68
N GLU A 92 -10.71 -29.11 -17.07
CA GLU A 92 -10.50 -29.77 -18.39
C GLU A 92 -9.88 -29.04 -19.60
#